data_AF-E1TJ82-F1
#
_entry.id   AF-E1TJ82-F1
#
_cell.length_a   1.000
_cell.length_b   1.000
_cell.length_c   1.000
_cell.angle_alpha   90.00
_cell.angle_beta   90.00
_cell.angle_gamma   90.00
#
_symmetry.space_group_name_H-M   'P 1'
#
loop_
_entity.id
_entity.type
_entity.pdbx_description
1 polymer ?
#
loop_
_entity_poly.entity_id
_entity_poly.type
_entity_poly.pdbx_seq_one_letter_code
_entity_poly.pdbx_strand_id
1 'polypeptide(L)' 'MAKHYPKGLDDRQRDANGEIRRKRGDTLVGTLRKEYGEGFAKGTRSDAQLDTLLEKTGAKSLSELLKRDK' A
#
# COMPACT_ATOMS: atom_id res chain seq x y z
N MET A 1 -20.50 21.37 -8.32
CA MET A 1 -19.01 21.32 -8.31
C MET A 1 -18.58 19.99 -7.73
N ALA A 2 -17.94 19.13 -8.52
CA ALA A 2 -17.38 17.89 -7.98
C ALA A 2 -16.23 18.27 -7.03
N LYS A 3 -16.38 17.99 -5.73
CA LYS A 3 -15.31 18.22 -4.75
C LYS A 3 -14.13 17.32 -5.13
N HIS A 4 -13.08 17.92 -5.70
CA HIS A 4 -11.86 17.21 -6.05
C HIS A 4 -11.01 17.09 -4.79
N TYR A 5 -11.00 15.92 -4.18
CA TYR A 5 -10.16 15.64 -3.01
C TYR A 5 -8.73 15.37 -3.47
N PRO A 6 -7.71 15.70 -2.66
CA PRO A 6 -6.33 15.39 -3.01
C PRO A 6 -6.18 13.89 -3.23
N LYS A 7 -5.55 13.52 -4.36
CA LYS A 7 -5.26 12.12 -4.71
C LYS A 7 -4.47 11.47 -3.56
N GLY A 8 -4.95 10.31 -3.16
CA GLY A 8 -4.40 9.48 -2.11
C GLY A 8 -3.36 8.49 -2.62
N LEU A 9 -2.97 7.55 -1.77
CA LEU A 9 -2.15 6.39 -2.14
C LEU A 9 -2.81 5.69 -3.34
N ASP A 10 -2.05 5.46 -4.41
CA ASP A 10 -2.49 4.80 -5.66
C ASP A 10 -3.57 5.54 -6.46
N ASP A 11 -3.52 6.88 -6.51
CA ASP A 11 -4.54 7.70 -7.15
C ASP A 11 -5.95 7.55 -6.55
N ARG A 12 -6.08 6.90 -5.39
CA ARG A 12 -7.37 6.70 -4.72
C ARG A 12 -7.86 8.02 -4.15
N GLN A 13 -9.10 8.39 -4.46
CA GLN A 13 -9.72 9.56 -3.85
C GLN A 13 -9.85 9.36 -2.33
N ARG A 14 -9.51 10.39 -1.54
CA ARG A 14 -9.79 10.43 -0.10
C ARG A 14 -11.31 10.43 0.14
N ASP A 15 -11.73 9.88 1.27
CA ASP A 15 -13.12 10.01 1.70
C ASP A 15 -13.43 11.45 2.16
N ALA A 16 -14.70 11.70 2.50
CA ALA A 16 -15.17 13.02 2.93
C ALA A 16 -14.44 13.56 4.18
N ASN A 17 -13.82 12.67 4.96
CA ASN A 17 -13.05 13.01 6.17
C ASN A 17 -11.55 13.15 5.88
N GLY A 18 -11.13 12.95 4.63
CA GLY A 18 -9.74 13.02 4.21
C GLY A 18 -8.94 11.73 4.46
N GLU A 19 -9.56 10.66 4.96
CA GLU A 19 -8.90 9.38 5.20
C GLU A 19 -8.91 8.50 3.95
N ILE A 20 -7.93 7.60 3.87
CA ILE A 20 -7.86 6.57 2.85
C ILE A 20 -7.92 5.26 3.59
N ARG A 21 -8.92 4.43 3.26
CA ARG A 21 -8.98 3.07 3.79
C ARG A 21 -7.67 2.34 3.48
N ARG A 22 -7.05 1.82 4.54
CA ARG A 22 -5.85 0.98 4.48
C ARG A 22 -6.04 -0.14 3.45
N LYS A 23 -4.98 -0.48 2.72
CA LYS A 23 -4.96 -1.68 1.87
C LYS A 23 -5.21 -2.89 2.76
N ARG A 24 -5.98 -3.87 2.26
CA ARG A 24 -6.26 -5.09 3.03
C ARG A 24 -4.98 -5.89 3.21
N GLY A 25 -4.82 -6.46 4.39
CA GLY A 25 -3.67 -7.26 4.77
C GLY A 25 -3.47 -8.54 3.97
N ASP A 26 -4.56 -9.11 3.45
CA ASP A 26 -4.58 -10.27 2.55
C ASP A 26 -4.12 -9.96 1.12
N THR A 27 -3.80 -8.70 0.80
CA THR A 27 -3.30 -8.31 -0.53
C THR A 27 -1.96 -8.98 -0.79
N LEU A 28 -1.83 -9.66 -1.93
CA LEU A 28 -0.59 -10.31 -2.32
C LEU A 28 0.50 -9.29 -2.67
N VAL A 29 1.74 -9.57 -2.26
CA VAL A 29 2.93 -8.77 -2.61
C VAL A 29 3.11 -8.66 -4.12
N GLY A 30 2.75 -9.69 -4.89
CA GLY A 30 2.77 -9.65 -6.35
C GLY A 30 1.81 -8.59 -6.94
N THR A 31 0.64 -8.41 -6.33
CA THR A 31 -0.30 -7.33 -6.73
C THR A 31 0.28 -5.97 -6.41
N LEU A 32 0.89 -5.83 -5.23
CA LEU A 32 1.54 -4.58 -4.82
C LEU A 32 2.72 -4.23 -5.73
N ARG A 33 3.52 -5.21 -6.17
CA ARG A 33 4.58 -4.98 -7.17
C ARG A 33 4.06 -4.46 -8.50
N LYS A 34 2.88 -4.90 -8.94
CA LYS A 34 2.27 -4.38 -10.17
C LYS A 34 1.85 -2.92 -10.04
N GLU A 35 1.41 -2.51 -8.84
CA GLU A 35 0.97 -1.14 -8.56
C GLU A 35 2.15 -0.19 -8.27
N TYR A 36 3.12 -0.61 -7.46
CA TYR A 36 4.21 0.24 -6.95
C TYR A 36 5.57 0.02 -7.64
N GLY A 37 5.67 -1.02 -8.48
CA GLY A 37 6.88 -1.39 -9.20
C GLY A 37 7.48 -2.72 -8.74
N GLU A 38 8.18 -3.40 -9.66
CA GLU A 38 8.78 -4.73 -9.41
C GLU A 38 9.81 -4.73 -8.28
N GLY A 39 10.37 -3.55 -7.97
CA GLY A 39 11.29 -3.37 -6.87
C GLY A 39 10.65 -3.39 -5.48
N PHE A 40 9.33 -3.37 -5.38
CA PHE A 40 8.62 -3.38 -4.10
C PHE A 40 8.85 -4.69 -3.35
N ALA A 41 9.30 -4.59 -2.10
CA ALA A 41 9.55 -5.73 -1.21
C ALA A 41 10.46 -6.81 -1.83
N LYS A 42 11.60 -6.41 -2.41
CA LYS A 42 12.63 -7.33 -2.93
C LYS A 42 13.02 -8.36 -1.87
N GLY A 43 12.95 -9.64 -2.23
CA GLY A 43 13.23 -10.76 -1.32
C GLY A 43 12.00 -11.37 -0.62
N THR A 44 10.81 -10.79 -0.79
CA THR A 44 9.55 -11.42 -0.37
C THR A 44 8.93 -12.18 -1.55
N ARG A 45 8.32 -13.34 -1.30
CA ARG A 45 7.63 -14.09 -2.36
C ARG A 45 6.39 -13.32 -2.83
N SER A 46 6.05 -13.42 -4.11
CA SER A 46 4.90 -12.70 -4.70
C SER A 46 3.54 -13.17 -4.18
N ASP A 47 3.47 -14.41 -3.67
CA ASP A 47 2.29 -15.01 -3.05
C ASP A 47 2.19 -14.72 -1.54
N ALA A 48 3.15 -14.01 -0.96
CA ALA A 48 3.04 -13.56 0.42
C ALA A 48 1.96 -12.49 0.57
N GLN A 49 1.28 -12.49 1.71
CA GLN A 49 0.30 -11.46 2.06
C GLN A 49 1.01 -10.20 2.59
N LEU A 50 0.35 -9.05 2.41
CA LEU A 50 0.81 -7.77 2.91
C LEU A 50 0.99 -7.79 4.44
N ASP A 51 0.08 -8.43 5.19
CA ASP A 51 0.22 -8.52 6.65
C ASP A 51 1.51 -9.22 7.07
N THR A 52 1.83 -10.36 6.44
CA THR A 52 3.10 -11.06 6.69
C THR A 52 4.31 -10.20 6.36
N LEU A 53 4.23 -9.42 5.27
CA LEU A 53 5.28 -8.48 4.90
C LEU A 53 5.42 -7.36 5.95
N LEU A 54 4.30 -6.81 6.42
CA LEU A 54 4.24 -5.75 7.43
C LEU A 54 4.81 -6.23 8.77
N GLU A 55 4.46 -7.43 9.21
CA GLU A 55 5.01 -8.07 10.41
C GLU A 55 6.52 -8.27 10.29
N LYS A 56 6.98 -8.83 9.17
CA LYS A 56 8.41 -9.10 8.92
C LYS A 56 9.26 -7.83 8.86
N THR A 57 8.68 -6.73 8.38
CA THR A 57 9.38 -5.43 8.24
C THR A 57 9.13 -4.49 9.41
N GLY A 58 8.24 -4.85 10.35
CA GLY A 58 7.83 -4.00 11.47
C GLY A 58 7.14 -2.71 11.02
N ALA A 59 6.40 -2.75 9.91
CA ALA A 59 5.58 -1.63 9.43
C ALA A 59 4.12 -1.83 9.84
N LYS A 60 3.37 -0.75 10.13
CA LYS A 60 1.96 -0.83 10.55
C LYS A 60 0.96 -0.68 9.41
N SER A 61 1.44 -0.28 8.23
CA SER A 61 0.61 -0.10 7.04
C SER A 61 1.46 -0.07 5.77
N LEU A 62 0.82 -0.34 4.63
CA LEU A 62 1.43 -0.21 3.31
C LEU A 62 2.03 1.19 3.07
N SER A 63 1.33 2.24 3.48
CA SER A 63 1.80 3.63 3.36
C SER A 63 3.06 3.90 4.18
N GLU A 64 3.22 3.24 5.33
CA GLU A 64 4.46 3.32 6.11
C GLU A 64 5.59 2.58 5.41
N LEU A 65 5.31 1.38 4.88
CA LEU A 65 6.28 0.61 4.13
C LEU A 65 6.82 1.40 2.91
N LEU A 66 5.92 2.04 2.16
CA LEU A 66 6.28 2.85 0.99
C LEU A 66 7.08 4.11 1.32
N LYS A 67 6.94 4.65 2.55
CA LYS A 67 7.79 5.75 3.01
C LYS A 67 9.21 5.29 3.35
N ARG A 68 9.39 4.03 3.73
CA ARG A 68 10.70 3.44 4.05
C ARG A 68 11.45 2.95 2.80
N ASP A 69 10.72 2.57 1.75
CA ASP A 69 11.26 2.11 0.48
C ASP A 69 11.66 3.27 -0.46
N LYS A 70 11.51 4.53 -0.02
CA LYS A 70 11.71 5.75 -0.83
C LYS A 70 13.10 6.36 -0.67
#